data_AF-A0A1E4ZUN7-F1
#
_entry.id   AF-A0A1E4ZUN7-F1
#
_cell.length_a   1.000
_cell.length_b   1.000
_cell.length_c   1.000
_cell.angle_alpha   90.00
_cell.angle_beta   90.00
_cell.angle_gamma   90.00
#
_symmetry.space_group_name_H-M   'P 1'
#
loop_
_entity.id
_entity.type
_entity.pdbx_description
1 polymer ?
#
loop_
_entity_poly.entity_id
_entity_poly.type
_entity_poly.pdbx_seq_one_letter_code
_entity_poly.pdbx_strand_id
1 'polypeptide(L)'
;MALTIKTAGAIVSVVKNDPNCKKNIDSILAYILPDSAGAAGGVRNFLMVLVDTPNYAAEKLVNKARDAGSFVGLMDPAKERYIAPKIFSNQDPDVDKLICTGIAEATAAVIKTALPTNKGLADIESAQAISRETGIAHAGTHITMKDGTDYVFDWHTTLAVENPTIYLTKNWHQCTGGTLFERFGGFT
;
A
#
# COMPACT_ATOMS: atom_id res chain seq x y z
N MET A 1 -9.97 -22.07 10.88
CA MET A 1 -9.78 -22.13 9.42
C MET A 1 -8.64 -21.22 9.04
N ALA A 2 -7.48 -21.81 8.80
CA ALA A 2 -6.35 -21.06 8.29
C ALA A 2 -6.66 -20.47 6.90
N LEU A 3 -6.11 -19.30 6.61
CA LEU A 3 -6.24 -18.64 5.31
C LEU A 3 -5.68 -19.54 4.18
N THR A 4 -6.56 -19.94 3.27
CA THR A 4 -6.21 -20.75 2.10
C THR A 4 -5.80 -19.89 0.92
N ILE A 5 -5.07 -20.47 -0.04
CA ILE A 5 -4.75 -19.81 -1.32
C ILE A 5 -6.02 -19.38 -2.08
N LYS A 6 -7.11 -20.15 -1.98
CA LYS A 6 -8.39 -19.83 -2.63
C LYS A 6 -9.02 -18.57 -2.05
N THR A 7 -9.07 -18.47 -0.72
CA THR A 7 -9.59 -17.29 -0.01
C THR A 7 -8.70 -16.07 -0.27
N ALA A 8 -7.37 -16.23 -0.21
CA ALA A 8 -6.44 -15.17 -0.55
C ALA A 8 -6.60 -14.69 -2.00
N GLY A 9 -6.78 -15.62 -2.95
CA GLY A 9 -7.05 -15.28 -4.35
C GLY A 9 -8.37 -14.55 -4.55
N ALA A 10 -9.41 -14.87 -3.77
CA ALA A 10 -10.67 -14.12 -3.80
C ALA A 10 -10.48 -12.68 -3.27
N ILE A 11 -9.71 -12.48 -2.21
CA ILE A 11 -9.36 -11.15 -1.68
C ILE A 11 -8.62 -10.34 -2.76
N VAL A 12 -7.54 -10.89 -3.32
CA VAL A 12 -6.74 -10.24 -4.36
C VAL A 12 -7.60 -9.93 -5.59
N SER A 13 -8.49 -10.83 -5.99
CA SER A 13 -9.39 -10.60 -7.13
C SER A 13 -10.36 -9.44 -6.87
N VAL A 14 -10.89 -9.28 -5.65
CA VAL A 14 -11.78 -8.16 -5.32
C VAL A 14 -11.01 -6.84 -5.43
N VAL A 15 -9.81 -6.78 -4.86
CA VAL A 15 -8.96 -5.58 -4.89
C VAL A 15 -8.50 -5.24 -6.31
N LYS A 16 -8.06 -6.23 -7.09
CA LYS A 16 -7.63 -6.07 -8.49
C LYS A 16 -8.72 -5.52 -9.40
N ASN A 17 -9.97 -5.91 -9.15
CA ASN A 17 -11.12 -5.50 -9.96
C ASN A 17 -11.66 -4.11 -9.58
N ASP A 18 -11.20 -3.52 -8.47
CA ASP A 18 -11.59 -2.17 -8.08
C ASP A 18 -10.66 -1.11 -8.73
N PRO A 19 -11.21 -0.19 -9.53
CA PRO A 19 -10.40 0.78 -10.26
C PRO A 19 -9.67 1.77 -9.35
N ASN A 20 -10.20 2.07 -8.15
CA ASN A 20 -9.56 3.00 -7.21
C ASN A 20 -8.36 2.33 -6.53
N CYS A 21 -8.52 1.09 -6.09
CA CYS A 21 -7.42 0.30 -5.55
C CYS A 21 -6.30 0.15 -6.58
N LYS A 22 -6.67 -0.17 -7.82
CA LYS A 22 -5.72 -0.30 -8.92
C LYS A 22 -4.95 1.00 -9.17
N LYS A 23 -5.65 2.14 -9.23
CA LYS A 23 -5.04 3.47 -9.36
C LYS A 23 -4.09 3.81 -8.20
N ASN A 24 -4.46 3.47 -6.97
CA ASN A 24 -3.67 3.81 -5.77
C ASN A 24 -2.41 2.93 -5.63
N ILE A 25 -2.53 1.65 -6.00
CA ILE A 25 -1.46 0.66 -5.88
C ILE A 25 -0.51 0.73 -7.09
N ASP A 26 -1.02 0.64 -8.32
CA ASP A 26 -0.25 0.62 -9.58
C ASP A 26 0.27 2.02 -9.99
N SER A 27 0.46 2.93 -9.04
CA SER A 27 0.93 4.29 -9.28
C SER A 27 2.25 4.31 -10.06
N ILE A 28 2.47 5.35 -10.87
CA ILE A 28 3.68 5.63 -11.68
C ILE A 28 4.99 5.43 -10.89
N LEU A 29 4.97 5.58 -9.56
CA LEU A 29 6.12 5.30 -8.71
C LEU A 29 6.61 3.85 -8.77
N ALA A 30 5.73 2.87 -9.04
CA ALA A 30 6.11 1.48 -9.31
C ALA A 30 6.93 1.34 -10.61
N TYR A 31 6.73 2.22 -11.60
CA TYR A 31 7.52 2.23 -12.84
C TYR A 31 8.92 2.84 -12.68
N ILE A 32 9.15 3.63 -11.63
CA ILE A 32 10.41 4.37 -11.43
C ILE A 32 11.30 3.64 -10.42
N LEU A 33 10.71 2.87 -9.50
CA LEU A 33 11.41 2.14 -8.46
C LEU A 33 11.48 0.66 -8.83
N PRO A 34 12.68 0.04 -8.89
CA PRO A 34 12.78 -1.36 -9.26
C PRO A 34 11.98 -2.23 -8.27
N ASP A 35 11.05 -3.03 -8.81
CA ASP A 35 10.14 -3.96 -8.12
C ASP A 35 10.81 -4.97 -7.17
N SER A 36 12.14 -5.07 -7.20
CA SER A 36 12.85 -6.30 -6.86
C SER A 36 13.22 -6.51 -5.39
N ALA A 37 12.61 -5.84 -4.40
CA ALA A 37 13.11 -6.01 -3.01
C ALA A 37 12.13 -5.81 -1.85
N GLY A 38 10.84 -5.55 -2.06
CA GLY A 38 9.95 -5.16 -0.95
C GLY A 38 10.34 -3.81 -0.32
N ALA A 39 11.21 -3.05 -0.99
CA ALA A 39 11.65 -1.71 -0.60
C ALA A 39 10.83 -0.60 -1.26
N ALA A 40 9.93 -0.93 -2.20
CA ALA A 40 9.17 0.06 -2.98
C ALA A 40 8.31 0.96 -2.07
N GLY A 41 7.62 0.37 -1.09
CA GLY A 41 6.89 1.13 -0.07
C GLY A 41 7.80 1.95 0.86
N GLY A 42 8.96 1.39 1.22
CA GLY A 42 9.97 2.10 2.04
C GLY A 42 10.55 3.31 1.32
N VAL A 43 10.84 3.20 0.02
CA VAL A 43 11.33 4.30 -0.81
C VAL A 43 10.23 5.32 -1.09
N ARG A 44 8.97 4.90 -1.23
CA ARG A 44 7.83 5.84 -1.33
C ARG A 44 7.67 6.68 -0.07
N ASN A 45 7.74 6.06 1.11
CA ASN A 45 7.70 6.79 2.38
C ASN A 45 8.96 7.63 2.61
N PHE A 46 10.14 7.09 2.29
CA PHE A 46 11.41 7.80 2.41
C PHE A 46 11.51 8.99 1.44
N LEU A 47 10.99 8.88 0.21
CA LEU A 47 10.90 10.00 -0.71
C LEU A 47 9.96 11.08 -0.16
N MET A 48 8.81 10.71 0.40
CA MET A 48 7.90 11.68 1.05
C MET A 48 8.54 12.36 2.26
N VAL A 49 9.23 11.61 3.13
CA VAL A 49 9.98 12.16 4.28
C VAL A 49 11.16 13.03 3.84
N LEU A 50 11.80 12.70 2.71
CA LEU A 50 12.90 13.49 2.15
C LEU A 50 12.43 14.80 1.51
N VAL A 51 11.19 14.89 0.99
CA VAL A 51 10.65 16.18 0.52
C VAL A 51 10.35 17.13 1.69
N ASP A 52 10.17 16.58 2.90
CA ASP A 52 9.88 17.33 4.13
C ASP A 52 11.16 17.76 4.88
N THR A 53 12.34 17.26 4.48
CA THR A 53 13.64 17.72 4.98
C THR A 53 14.30 18.66 3.97
N PRO A 54 14.81 19.84 4.37
CA PRO A 54 15.51 20.76 3.47
C PRO A 54 16.91 20.23 3.14
N ASN A 55 16.98 19.11 2.42
CA ASN A 55 18.23 18.46 2.05
C ASN A 55 18.42 18.51 0.53
N TYR A 56 19.52 19.16 0.12
CA TYR A 56 19.97 19.35 -1.27
C TYR A 56 20.02 18.04 -2.11
N ALA A 57 20.18 16.88 -1.45
CA ALA A 57 20.13 15.57 -2.11
C ALA A 57 18.72 15.17 -2.56
N ALA A 58 17.68 15.52 -1.79
CA ALA A 58 16.29 15.28 -2.15
C ALA A 58 15.90 16.13 -3.37
N GLU A 59 16.31 17.40 -3.39
CA GLU A 59 16.10 18.30 -4.53
C GLU A 59 16.73 17.74 -5.82
N LYS A 60 17.95 17.20 -5.77
CA LYS A 60 18.58 16.54 -6.93
C LYS A 60 17.82 15.32 -7.43
N LEU A 61 17.29 14.49 -6.52
CA LEU A 61 16.56 13.28 -6.90
C LEU A 61 15.20 13.63 -7.53
N VAL A 62 14.51 14.61 -6.97
CA VAL A 62 13.23 15.11 -7.48
C VAL A 62 13.43 15.80 -8.85
N ASN A 63 14.49 16.60 -9.01
CA ASN A 63 14.84 17.17 -10.31
C ASN A 63 15.18 16.09 -11.35
N LYS A 64 15.85 15.01 -10.96
CA LYS A 64 16.15 13.89 -11.87
C LYS A 64 14.88 13.14 -12.29
N ALA A 65 13.91 12.98 -11.38
CA ALA A 65 12.59 12.42 -11.70
C ALA A 65 11.77 13.35 -12.62
N ARG A 66 11.83 14.67 -12.42
CA ARG A 66 11.27 15.68 -13.33
C ARG A 66 11.86 15.56 -14.73
N ASP A 67 13.19 15.52 -14.83
CA ASP A 67 13.90 15.48 -16.11
C ASP A 67 13.69 14.15 -16.86
N ALA A 68 13.31 13.08 -16.14
CA ALA A 68 12.89 11.80 -16.71
C ALA A 68 11.41 11.77 -17.17
N GLY A 69 10.67 12.89 -17.06
CA GLY A 69 9.24 12.95 -17.37
C GLY A 69 8.36 12.19 -16.37
N SER A 70 8.92 11.81 -15.22
CA SER A 70 8.32 10.92 -14.23
C SER A 70 7.54 11.65 -13.14
N PHE A 71 7.53 12.99 -13.18
CA PHE A 71 6.84 13.86 -12.23
C PHE A 71 5.80 14.71 -12.95
N VAL A 72 4.64 14.12 -13.27
CA VAL A 72 3.49 14.81 -13.85
C VAL A 72 2.45 15.00 -12.75
N GLY A 73 2.52 16.14 -12.07
CA GLY A 73 1.50 16.56 -11.10
C GLY A 73 2.12 17.37 -9.98
N LEU A 74 1.57 18.56 -9.73
CA LEU A 74 1.93 19.55 -8.70
C LEU A 74 2.94 20.65 -9.13
N MET A 75 2.81 21.18 -10.35
CA MET A 75 3.26 22.56 -10.61
C MET A 75 2.06 23.49 -10.79
N ASP A 76 2.01 24.54 -9.96
CA ASP A 76 1.22 25.75 -10.23
C ASP A 76 2.02 26.57 -11.25
N PRO A 77 1.58 26.70 -12.52
CA PRO A 77 2.33 27.41 -13.56
C PRO A 77 2.49 28.91 -13.28
N ALA A 78 1.80 29.47 -12.28
CA ALA A 78 1.91 30.87 -11.88
C ALA A 78 3.05 31.16 -10.88
N LYS A 79 3.72 30.14 -10.34
CA LYS A 79 4.74 30.32 -9.28
C LYS A 79 6.02 29.54 -9.63
N GLU A 80 7.00 30.24 -10.20
CA GLU A 80 8.36 29.73 -10.51
C GLU A 80 9.21 29.40 -9.25
N ARG A 81 8.59 28.91 -8.17
CA ARG A 81 9.29 28.44 -6.98
C ARG A 81 8.66 27.13 -6.52
N TYR A 82 9.54 26.20 -6.13
CA TYR A 82 9.16 25.06 -5.31
C TYR A 82 8.40 25.59 -4.08
N ILE A 83 7.11 25.26 -3.98
CA ILE A 83 6.44 25.29 -2.69
C ILE A 83 7.08 24.13 -1.94
N ALA A 84 8.12 24.39 -1.14
CA ALA A 84 8.46 23.49 -0.04
C ALA A 84 7.13 23.22 0.67
N PRO A 85 6.69 21.97 0.76
CA PRO A 85 5.29 21.70 0.54
C PRO A 85 4.52 22.09 1.79
N LYS A 86 3.88 23.26 1.73
CA LYS A 86 2.56 23.44 2.36
C LYS A 86 1.52 22.45 1.83
N ILE A 87 1.89 21.60 0.86
CA ILE A 87 1.15 20.46 0.32
C ILE A 87 1.16 19.26 1.29
N PHE A 88 2.01 19.24 2.32
CA PHE A 88 2.08 18.12 3.28
C PHE A 88 1.74 18.50 4.74
N SER A 89 1.01 19.60 4.96
CA SER A 89 0.08 19.55 6.10
C SER A 89 -0.94 18.45 5.78
N ASN A 90 -1.39 17.69 6.80
CA ASN A 90 -2.43 16.65 6.72
C ASN A 90 -3.80 17.16 6.19
N GLN A 91 -3.83 17.85 5.06
CA GLN A 91 -4.98 18.59 4.52
C GLN A 91 -5.18 18.37 3.02
N ASP A 92 -4.26 17.73 2.30
CA ASP A 92 -4.53 17.26 0.93
C ASP A 92 -4.99 15.79 0.95
N PRO A 93 -6.31 15.52 0.88
CA PRO A 93 -6.85 14.17 0.97
C PRO A 93 -6.45 13.28 -0.21
N ASP A 94 -5.87 13.83 -1.29
CA ASP A 94 -5.42 13.04 -2.42
C ASP A 94 -3.99 12.49 -2.23
N VAL A 95 -3.17 13.11 -1.37
CA VAL A 95 -1.86 12.57 -0.99
C VAL A 95 -2.01 11.43 0.02
N ASP A 96 -2.93 11.57 0.99
CA ASP A 96 -3.22 10.54 1.99
C ASP A 96 -3.75 9.24 1.37
N LYS A 97 -4.38 9.32 0.18
CA LYS A 97 -4.78 8.14 -0.60
C LYS A 97 -3.61 7.38 -1.22
N LEU A 98 -2.46 8.03 -1.37
CA LEU A 98 -1.27 7.50 -2.01
C LEU A 98 -0.22 7.00 -1.02
N ILE A 99 -0.42 7.19 0.28
CA ILE A 99 0.45 6.63 1.32
C ILE A 99 -0.05 5.26 1.78
N CYS A 100 0.75 4.54 2.57
CA CYS A 100 0.40 3.19 3.04
C CYS A 100 -1.00 3.13 3.66
N THR A 101 -1.41 4.15 4.41
CA THR A 101 -2.75 4.29 5.01
C THR A 101 -3.85 4.30 3.95
N GLY A 102 -3.75 5.14 2.92
CA GLY A 102 -4.76 5.22 1.87
C GLY A 102 -4.93 3.93 1.07
N ILE A 103 -3.83 3.21 0.81
CA ILE A 103 -3.89 1.88 0.18
C ILE A 103 -4.62 0.90 1.11
N ALA A 104 -4.25 0.83 2.39
CA ALA A 104 -4.86 -0.06 3.36
C ALA A 104 -6.35 0.22 3.56
N GLU A 105 -6.75 1.49 3.62
CA GLU A 105 -8.15 1.91 3.76
C GLU A 105 -8.97 1.56 2.51
N ALA A 106 -8.46 1.88 1.31
CA ALA A 106 -9.16 1.59 0.06
C ALA A 106 -9.39 0.09 -0.13
N THR A 107 -8.35 -0.71 0.11
CA THR A 107 -8.41 -2.17 -0.02
C THR A 107 -9.29 -2.82 1.06
N ALA A 108 -9.21 -2.37 2.31
CA ALA A 108 -10.13 -2.82 3.36
C ALA A 108 -11.59 -2.49 3.02
N ALA A 109 -11.87 -1.28 2.52
CA ALA A 109 -13.21 -0.85 2.17
C ALA A 109 -13.84 -1.69 1.05
N VAL A 110 -13.10 -1.96 -0.04
CA VAL A 110 -13.62 -2.79 -1.13
C VAL A 110 -13.86 -4.24 -0.68
N ILE A 111 -12.96 -4.81 0.12
CA ILE A 111 -13.14 -6.17 0.66
C ILE A 111 -14.38 -6.22 1.54
N LYS A 112 -14.54 -5.26 2.45
CA LYS A 112 -15.71 -5.16 3.35
C LYS A 112 -17.03 -5.10 2.57
N THR A 113 -17.08 -4.32 1.48
CA THR A 113 -18.26 -4.25 0.60
C THR A 113 -18.54 -5.58 -0.11
N ALA A 114 -17.51 -6.38 -0.42
CA ALA A 114 -17.67 -7.67 -1.10
C ALA A 114 -18.04 -8.84 -0.16
N LEU A 115 -17.81 -8.72 1.16
CA LEU A 115 -18.09 -9.79 2.13
C LEU A 115 -19.50 -10.39 2.03
N PRO A 116 -20.59 -9.61 1.89
CA PRO A 116 -21.95 -10.17 1.90
C PRO A 116 -22.30 -10.97 0.64
N THR A 117 -21.59 -10.77 -0.48
CA THR A 117 -21.99 -11.29 -1.80
C THR A 117 -20.97 -12.24 -2.43
N ASN A 118 -19.69 -12.18 -2.02
CA ASN A 118 -18.64 -13.01 -2.59
C ASN A 118 -18.48 -14.33 -1.81
N LYS A 119 -18.92 -15.44 -2.41
CA LYS A 119 -18.80 -16.79 -1.82
C LYS A 119 -17.34 -17.20 -1.53
N GLY A 120 -16.36 -16.61 -2.22
CA GLY A 120 -14.94 -16.83 -1.96
C GLY A 120 -14.43 -16.19 -0.67
N LEU A 121 -15.22 -15.29 -0.05
CA LEU A 121 -14.91 -14.60 1.20
C LEU A 121 -15.75 -15.09 2.38
N ALA A 122 -16.45 -16.23 2.24
CA ALA A 122 -17.40 -16.72 3.23
C ALA A 122 -16.81 -16.99 4.62
N ASP A 123 -15.50 -17.22 4.71
CA ASP A 123 -14.77 -17.51 5.95
C ASP A 123 -14.20 -16.24 6.63
N ILE A 124 -14.35 -15.07 6.00
CA ILE A 124 -13.89 -13.78 6.53
C ILE A 124 -15.01 -13.18 7.39
N GLU A 125 -14.64 -12.70 8.57
CA GLU A 125 -15.51 -11.96 9.47
C GLU A 125 -15.45 -10.46 9.20
N SER A 126 -14.24 -9.90 9.08
CA SER A 126 -14.07 -8.46 8.86
C SER A 126 -12.81 -8.12 8.06
N ALA A 127 -12.82 -6.91 7.49
CA ALA A 127 -11.68 -6.28 6.85
C ALA A 127 -11.56 -4.82 7.30
N GLN A 128 -10.36 -4.39 7.70
CA GLN A 128 -10.07 -3.03 8.14
C GLN A 128 -8.60 -2.65 7.85
N ALA A 129 -8.31 -1.36 7.76
CA ALA A 129 -6.92 -0.91 7.79
C ALA A 129 -6.37 -1.04 9.21
N ILE A 130 -5.12 -1.47 9.35
CA ILE A 130 -4.39 -1.41 10.62
C ILE A 130 -3.03 -0.75 10.41
N SER A 131 -2.54 -0.09 11.45
CA SER A 131 -1.21 0.49 11.50
C SER A 131 -0.30 -0.36 12.39
N ARG A 132 0.99 -0.40 12.06
CA ARG A 132 2.04 -0.78 13.02
C ARG A 132 2.83 0.47 13.40
N GLU A 133 3.07 0.60 14.70
CA GLU A 133 3.85 1.70 15.28
C GLU A 133 5.28 1.26 15.62
N THR A 134 5.58 -0.04 15.56
CA THR A 134 6.91 -0.58 15.80
C THR A 134 7.81 -0.39 14.57
N GLY A 135 8.77 0.52 14.68
CA GLY A 135 9.76 0.80 13.63
C GLY A 135 9.32 1.93 12.70
N ILE A 136 9.08 1.63 11.43
CA ILE A 136 8.60 2.60 10.44
C ILE A 136 7.06 2.54 10.42
N ALA A 137 6.42 3.70 10.66
CA ALA A 137 4.97 3.85 10.54
C ALA A 137 4.51 3.31 9.19
N HIS A 138 3.62 2.31 9.23
CA HIS A 138 3.19 1.58 8.05
C HIS A 138 1.81 0.98 8.30
N ALA A 139 0.98 0.97 7.25
CA ALA A 139 -0.38 0.43 7.32
C ALA A 139 -0.55 -0.73 6.35
N GLY A 140 -1.41 -1.67 6.73
CA GLY A 140 -1.76 -2.86 5.96
C GLY A 140 -3.23 -3.21 6.10
N THR A 141 -3.69 -4.13 5.25
CA THR A 141 -5.09 -4.55 5.23
C THR A 141 -5.27 -5.75 6.13
N HIS A 142 -5.92 -5.55 7.26
CA HIS A 142 -6.20 -6.59 8.24
C HIS A 142 -7.45 -7.36 7.85
N ILE A 143 -7.34 -8.68 7.90
CA ILE A 143 -8.40 -9.64 7.63
C ILE A 143 -8.55 -10.52 8.87
N THR A 144 -9.71 -10.43 9.51
CA THR A 144 -10.11 -11.35 10.59
C THR A 144 -11.00 -12.43 10.01
N MET A 145 -10.58 -13.67 10.19
CA MET A 145 -11.36 -14.86 9.82
C MET A 145 -12.39 -15.18 10.91
N LYS A 146 -13.45 -15.90 10.57
CA LYS A 146 -14.53 -16.30 11.50
C LYS A 146 -14.10 -17.19 12.67
N ASP A 147 -12.91 -17.78 12.60
CA ASP A 147 -12.33 -18.55 13.70
C ASP A 147 -11.45 -17.71 14.64
N GLY A 148 -11.36 -16.39 14.40
CA GLY A 148 -10.52 -15.46 15.14
C GLY A 148 -9.06 -15.42 14.71
N THR A 149 -8.67 -16.10 13.62
CA THR A 149 -7.33 -15.95 13.05
C THR A 149 -7.23 -14.69 12.21
N ASP A 150 -6.07 -14.03 12.30
CA ASP A 150 -5.86 -12.70 11.76
C ASP A 150 -4.66 -12.66 10.79
N TYR A 151 -4.87 -12.01 9.65
CA TYR A 151 -3.89 -11.87 8.58
C TYR A 151 -3.76 -10.43 8.11
N VAL A 152 -2.59 -10.09 7.56
CA VAL A 152 -2.35 -8.79 6.92
C VAL A 152 -1.97 -8.99 5.46
N PHE A 153 -2.68 -8.31 4.57
CA PHE A 153 -2.34 -8.14 3.18
C PHE A 153 -1.70 -6.77 2.98
N ASP A 154 -0.46 -6.78 2.51
CA ASP A 154 0.39 -5.61 2.41
C ASP A 154 0.73 -5.32 0.95
N TRP A 155 -0.16 -4.58 0.29
CA TRP A 155 0.06 -4.08 -1.07
C TRP A 155 1.09 -2.96 -1.13
N HIS A 156 1.34 -2.25 -0.03
CA HIS A 156 2.31 -1.17 -0.02
C HIS A 156 3.75 -1.69 -0.13
N THR A 157 4.03 -2.88 0.40
CA THR A 157 5.34 -3.52 0.29
C THR A 157 5.74 -3.81 -1.15
N THR A 158 4.79 -4.26 -1.98
CA THR A 158 5.08 -4.70 -3.36
C THR A 158 4.68 -3.67 -4.41
N LEU A 159 3.73 -2.79 -4.11
CA LEU A 159 3.06 -1.91 -5.08
C LEU A 159 2.53 -2.65 -6.32
N ALA A 160 2.20 -3.93 -6.14
CA ALA A 160 1.64 -4.78 -7.18
C ALA A 160 0.24 -5.24 -6.75
N VAL A 161 -0.80 -4.73 -7.42
CA VAL A 161 -2.20 -5.04 -7.05
C VAL A 161 -2.50 -6.54 -7.02
N GLU A 162 -1.82 -7.31 -7.88
CA GLU A 162 -2.00 -8.76 -8.02
C GLU A 162 -1.15 -9.59 -7.06
N ASN A 163 -0.16 -9.00 -6.40
CA ASN A 163 0.85 -9.74 -5.65
C ASN A 163 1.21 -9.04 -4.34
N PRO A 164 0.26 -8.88 -3.39
CA PRO A 164 0.57 -8.35 -2.07
C PRO A 164 1.47 -9.33 -1.30
N THR A 165 2.18 -8.81 -0.29
CA THR A 165 2.80 -9.67 0.72
C THR A 165 1.76 -10.02 1.79
N ILE A 166 1.67 -11.30 2.15
CA ILE A 166 0.70 -11.84 3.10
C ILE A 166 1.43 -12.26 4.38
N TYR A 167 0.88 -11.89 5.52
CA TYR A 167 1.45 -12.16 6.84
C TYR A 167 0.38 -12.74 7.78
N LEU A 168 0.83 -13.51 8.78
CA LEU A 168 0.12 -13.56 10.06
C LEU A 168 0.24 -12.20 10.74
N THR A 169 -0.84 -11.66 11.32
CA THR A 169 -0.83 -10.32 11.93
C THR A 169 0.30 -10.15 12.95
N LYS A 170 0.55 -11.16 13.79
CA LYS A 170 1.67 -11.15 14.75
C LYS A 170 3.05 -10.98 14.09
N ASN A 171 3.27 -11.62 12.94
CA ASN A 171 4.55 -11.58 12.22
C ASN A 171 4.72 -10.22 11.51
N TRP A 172 3.62 -9.65 11.00
CA TRP A 172 3.62 -8.33 10.38
C TRP A 172 4.06 -7.22 11.35
N HIS A 173 3.59 -7.25 12.59
CA HIS A 173 4.03 -6.34 13.65
C HIS A 173 5.51 -6.50 14.03
N GLN A 174 6.04 -7.72 13.87
CA GLN A 174 7.46 -8.04 14.09
C GLN A 174 8.33 -7.81 12.86
N CYS A 175 7.75 -7.38 11.72
CA CYS A 175 8.44 -7.24 10.45
C CYS A 175 9.12 -8.53 9.95
N THR A 176 8.52 -9.70 10.21
CA THR A 176 9.05 -11.01 9.79
C THR A 176 8.02 -11.86 9.04
N GLY A 177 8.44 -12.94 8.40
CA GLY A 177 7.55 -14.04 7.99
C GLY A 177 6.47 -13.71 6.94
N GLY A 178 6.67 -12.68 6.12
CA GLY A 178 5.78 -12.36 5.00
C GLY A 178 6.04 -13.25 3.79
N THR A 179 4.99 -13.56 3.03
CA THR A 179 5.07 -14.35 1.79
C THR A 179 4.34 -13.63 0.67
N LEU A 180 4.97 -13.47 -0.50
CA LEU A 180 4.30 -12.93 -1.69
C LEU A 180 3.13 -13.85 -2.09
N PHE A 181 2.00 -13.27 -2.49
CA PHE A 181 0.82 -14.03 -2.89
C PHE A 181 1.12 -15.08 -3.97
N GLU A 182 1.97 -14.77 -4.96
CA GLU A 182 2.37 -15.72 -6.01
C GLU A 182 3.00 -17.03 -5.45
N ARG A 183 3.59 -16.97 -4.25
CA ARG A 183 4.25 -18.10 -3.56
C ARG A 183 3.42 -18.63 -2.39
N PHE A 184 2.26 -18.04 -2.13
CA PHE A 184 1.46 -18.34 -0.96
C PHE A 184 0.64 -19.61 -1.18
N GLY A 185 1.00 -20.69 -0.48
CA GLY A 185 0.28 -21.97 -0.51
C GLY A 185 -0.90 -22.09 0.46
N GLY A 186 -1.08 -21.10 1.34
CA GLY A 186 -1.96 -21.18 2.51
C GLY A 186 -1.16 -21.24 3.82
N PHE A 187 -1.79 -20.82 4.92
CA PHE A 187 -1.28 -21.10 6.27
C PHE A 187 -1.81 -22.45 6.75
N THR A 188 -1.04 -23.12 7.61
CA THR A 188 -1.40 -24.40 8.25
C THR A 188 -1.73 -24.19 9.71
#